data_AF-A0AAN7Q3U0-F1
#
_entry.id   AF-A0AAN7Q3U0-F1
#
_cell.length_a   1.000
_cell.length_b   1.000
_cell.length_c   1.000
_cell.angle_alpha   90.00
_cell.angle_beta   90.00
_cell.angle_gamma   90.00
#
_symmetry.space_group_name_H-M   'P 1'
#
loop_
_entity.id
_entity.type
_entity.pdbx_description
1 polymer ?
#
loop_
_entity_poly.entity_id
_entity_poly.type
_entity_poly.pdbx_seq_one_letter_code
_entity_poly.pdbx_strand_id
1 'polypeptide(L)'
;MPGTELGKRGYELVVSLIEFFEQERDAGGPFLSLNNVQERVAVALKISISTVNRASQKVNDESIPSTSQLKRKLPRPVTNIDNFAKVAIRNTIYRMYENSKL
;
A
#
# COMPACT_ATOMS: atom_id res chain seq x y z
N MET A 1 -26.36 -25.12 21.71
CA MET A 1 -24.98 -24.63 21.62
C MET A 1 -24.75 -23.70 22.81
N PRO A 2 -23.85 -24.02 23.75
CA PRO A 2 -23.51 -23.06 24.80
C PRO A 2 -22.85 -21.84 24.12
N GLY A 3 -23.41 -20.66 24.34
CA GLY A 3 -22.84 -19.41 23.83
C GLY A 3 -21.56 -19.10 24.59
N THR A 4 -20.45 -18.99 23.87
CA THR A 4 -19.17 -18.57 24.45
C THR A 4 -19.34 -17.16 25.01
N GLU A 5 -19.03 -16.95 26.29
CA GLU A 5 -19.08 -15.61 26.88
C GLU A 5 -18.12 -14.68 26.14
N LEU A 6 -18.69 -13.63 25.55
CA LEU A 6 -17.93 -12.62 24.85
C LEU A 6 -17.31 -11.70 25.90
N GLY A 7 -15.98 -11.69 26.00
CA GLY A 7 -15.29 -10.79 26.94
C GLY A 7 -15.65 -9.32 26.69
N LYS A 8 -15.50 -8.47 27.71
CA LYS A 8 -15.93 -7.05 27.70
C LYS A 8 -15.61 -6.27 26.41
N ARG A 9 -14.38 -6.41 25.90
CA ARG A 9 -13.95 -5.77 24.64
C ARG A 9 -14.67 -6.29 23.40
N GLY A 10 -15.02 -7.58 23.39
CA GLY A 10 -15.82 -8.16 22.31
C GLY A 10 -17.27 -7.65 22.36
N TYR A 11 -17.82 -7.44 23.55
CA TYR A 11 -19.15 -6.85 23.70
C TYR A 11 -19.18 -5.40 23.19
N GLU A 12 -18.19 -4.59 23.56
CA GLU A 12 -18.02 -3.22 23.07
C GLU A 12 -17.86 -3.19 21.54
N LEU A 13 -17.12 -4.14 20.97
CA LEU A 13 -16.93 -4.30 19.53
C LEU A 13 -18.24 -4.63 18.79
N VAL A 14 -19.05 -5.53 19.35
CA VAL A 14 -20.36 -5.89 18.77
C VAL A 14 -21.31 -4.69 18.78
N VAL A 15 -21.40 -3.97 19.90
CA VAL A 15 -22.25 -2.77 20.01
C VAL A 15 -21.87 -1.71 18.98
N SER A 16 -20.58 -1.39 18.86
CA SER A 16 -20.15 -0.34 17.92
C SER A 16 -20.25 -0.75 16.45
N LEU A 17 -20.17 -2.06 16.12
CA LEU A 17 -20.46 -2.55 14.77
C LEU A 17 -21.95 -2.40 14.42
N ILE A 18 -22.85 -2.69 15.36
CA ILE A 18 -24.30 -2.54 15.16
C ILE A 18 -24.65 -1.07 14.89
N GLU A 19 -24.20 -0.16 15.76
CA GLU A 19 -24.42 1.29 15.59
C GLU A 19 -23.89 1.80 14.23
N PHE A 20 -22.76 1.26 13.78
CA PHE A 20 -22.17 1.62 12.50
C PHE A 20 -23.05 1.22 11.30
N PHE A 21 -23.53 -0.03 11.25
CA PHE A 21 -24.41 -0.48 10.16
C PHE A 21 -25.76 0.21 10.16
N GLU A 22 -26.28 0.61 11.34
CA GLU A 22 -27.47 1.44 11.45
C GLU A 22 -27.24 2.83 10.84
N GLN A 23 -26.11 3.48 11.16
CA GLN A 23 -25.74 4.77 10.54
C GLN A 23 -25.52 4.66 9.02
N GLU A 24 -24.94 3.56 8.54
CA GLU A 24 -24.74 3.33 7.11
C GLU A 24 -26.07 3.12 6.36
N ARG A 25 -26.99 2.35 6.96
CA ARG A 25 -28.36 2.19 6.47
C ARG A 25 -29.08 3.54 6.40
N ASP A 26 -29.01 4.32 7.47
CA ASP A 26 -29.72 5.59 7.60
C ASP A 26 -29.16 6.67 6.64
N ALA A 27 -27.91 6.53 6.22
CA ALA A 27 -27.27 7.40 5.21
C ALA A 27 -27.65 7.06 3.74
N GLY A 28 -28.60 6.15 3.51
CA GLY A 28 -29.08 5.80 2.17
C GLY A 28 -28.08 4.97 1.34
N GLY A 29 -27.35 4.08 2.02
CA GLY A 29 -26.09 3.45 1.58
C GLY A 29 -25.95 3.03 0.11
N PRO A 30 -24.98 3.64 -0.60
CA PRO A 30 -24.32 3.11 -1.79
C PRO A 30 -22.77 3.18 -1.68
N PHE A 31 -22.06 2.54 -2.63
CA PHE A 31 -20.59 2.39 -2.75
C PHE A 31 -19.75 3.42 -1.95
N LEU A 32 -19.41 3.09 -0.70
CA LEU A 32 -18.40 3.83 0.05
C LEU A 32 -17.02 3.50 -0.53
N SER A 33 -16.19 4.53 -0.70
CA SER A 33 -14.79 4.32 -1.04
C SER A 33 -14.11 3.49 0.06
N LEU A 34 -13.12 2.68 -0.32
CA LEU A 34 -12.39 1.82 0.63
C LEU A 34 -11.82 2.62 1.80
N ASN A 35 -11.34 3.85 1.55
CA ASN A 35 -10.85 4.76 2.59
C ASN A 35 -11.95 5.13 3.60
N ASN A 36 -13.14 5.48 3.12
CA ASN A 36 -14.25 5.80 4.01
C ASN A 36 -14.64 4.59 4.86
N VAL A 37 -14.60 3.38 4.29
CA VAL A 37 -14.85 2.14 5.05
C VAL A 37 -13.77 1.92 6.12
N GLN A 38 -12.48 2.11 5.78
CA GLN A 38 -11.38 1.96 6.73
C GLN A 38 -11.47 2.96 7.89
N GLU A 39 -11.79 4.22 7.60
CA GLU A 39 -11.99 5.27 8.62
C GLU A 39 -13.16 4.94 9.54
N ARG A 40 -14.27 4.51 8.95
CA ARG A 40 -15.47 4.10 9.68
C ARG A 40 -15.23 2.90 10.59
N VAL A 41 -14.50 1.89 10.11
CA VAL A 41 -14.11 0.73 10.92
C VAL A 41 -13.16 1.13 12.06
N ALA A 42 -12.23 2.07 11.81
CA ALA A 42 -11.36 2.59 12.86
C ALA A 42 -12.16 3.28 13.97
N VAL A 43 -13.15 4.09 13.59
CA VAL A 43 -14.07 4.77 14.51
C VAL A 43 -14.94 3.77 15.28
N ALA A 44 -15.60 2.85 14.58
CA ALA A 44 -16.46 1.83 15.19
C ALA A 44 -15.69 0.98 16.20
N LEU A 45 -14.49 0.54 15.85
CA LEU A 45 -13.68 -0.32 16.72
C LEU A 45 -12.86 0.45 17.77
N LYS A 46 -12.93 1.80 17.78
CA LYS A 46 -12.12 2.68 18.64
C LYS A 46 -10.61 2.37 18.58
N ILE A 47 -10.11 2.10 17.38
CA ILE A 47 -8.70 1.80 17.12
C ILE A 47 -8.13 2.78 16.10
N SER A 48 -6.80 2.84 16.00
CA SER A 48 -6.15 3.73 15.03
C SER A 48 -6.42 3.29 13.59
N ILE A 49 -6.57 4.25 12.68
CA ILE A 49 -6.67 4.01 11.23
C ILE A 49 -5.46 3.23 10.71
N SER A 50 -4.26 3.47 11.28
CA SER A 50 -3.06 2.70 10.97
C SER A 50 -3.18 1.21 11.34
N THR A 51 -3.89 0.88 12.42
CA THR A 51 -4.17 -0.51 12.80
C THR A 51 -5.09 -1.17 11.79
N VAL A 52 -6.13 -0.46 11.34
CA VAL A 52 -7.06 -0.94 10.30
C VAL A 52 -6.36 -1.14 8.97
N ASN A 53 -5.52 -0.19 8.55
CA ASN A 53 -4.75 -0.28 7.30
C ASN A 53 -3.77 -1.46 7.33
N ARG A 54 -3.08 -1.68 8.46
CA ARG A 54 -2.22 -2.86 8.64
C ARG A 54 -3.01 -4.18 8.61
N ALA A 55 -4.20 -4.21 9.22
CA ALA A 55 -5.05 -5.40 9.19
C ALA A 55 -5.56 -5.68 7.76
N SER A 56 -5.98 -4.64 7.04
CA SER A 56 -6.41 -4.73 5.64
C SER A 56 -5.28 -5.20 4.73
N GLN A 57 -4.05 -4.73 4.92
CA GLN A 57 -2.87 -5.21 4.19
C GLN A 57 -2.59 -6.69 4.46
N LYS A 58 -2.62 -7.13 5.73
CA LYS A 58 -2.40 -8.53 6.09
C LYS A 58 -3.41 -9.50 5.46
N VAL A 59 -4.68 -9.11 5.36
CA VAL A 59 -5.72 -9.93 4.69
C VAL A 59 -5.45 -10.06 3.20
N ASN A 60 -4.90 -9.02 2.56
CA ASN A 60 -4.52 -9.06 1.14
C ASN A 60 -3.21 -9.85 0.92
N ASP A 61 -2.26 -9.79 1.86
CA ASP A 61 -0.98 -10.52 1.80
C ASP A 61 -1.13 -12.04 1.99
N GLU A 62 -2.17 -12.51 2.69
CA GLU A 62 -2.46 -13.95 2.80
C GLU A 62 -3.02 -14.55 1.48
N SER A 63 -3.51 -13.71 0.56
CA SER A 63 -4.05 -14.15 -0.74
C SER A 63 -3.12 -13.91 -1.93
N ILE A 64 -1.99 -13.24 -1.73
CA ILE A 64 -0.97 -13.01 -2.76
C ILE A 64 0.37 -13.38 -2.14
N PRO A 65 1.14 -14.35 -2.68
CA PRO A 65 2.48 -14.60 -2.18
C PRO A 65 3.24 -13.28 -2.22
N SER A 66 3.61 -12.79 -1.04
CA SER A 66 4.27 -11.50 -0.86
C SER A 66 5.56 -11.50 -1.66
N THR A 67 5.48 -11.02 -2.90
CA THR A 67 6.65 -10.45 -3.55
C THR A 67 6.82 -9.10 -2.88
N SER A 68 7.49 -9.11 -1.74
CA SER A 68 8.16 -7.91 -1.25
C SER A 68 8.92 -7.36 -2.45
N GLN A 69 8.40 -6.30 -3.07
CA GLN A 69 9.10 -5.62 -4.13
C GLN A 69 10.26 -4.94 -3.42
N LEU A 70 11.37 -5.68 -3.29
CA LEU A 70 12.68 -5.14 -2.96
C LEU A 70 12.82 -3.91 -3.86
N LYS A 71 12.72 -2.73 -3.26
CA LYS A 71 12.91 -1.46 -3.96
C LYS A 71 14.25 -1.59 -4.66
N ARG A 72 14.24 -1.76 -6.00
CA ARG A 72 15.47 -1.90 -6.77
C ARG A 72 16.30 -0.67 -6.46
N LYS A 73 17.43 -0.84 -5.79
CA LYS A 73 18.36 0.26 -5.56
C LYS A 73 18.82 0.71 -6.94
N LEU A 74 18.41 1.89 -7.35
CA LEU A 74 18.94 2.51 -8.56
C LEU A 74 20.46 2.55 -8.43
N PRO A 75 21.22 2.06 -9.43
CA PRO A 75 22.67 2.10 -9.38
C PRO A 75 23.09 3.55 -9.23
N ARG A 76 24.04 3.80 -8.31
CA ARG A 76 24.58 5.15 -8.11
C ARG A 76 25.30 5.59 -9.38
N PRO A 77 25.20 6.88 -9.78
CA PRO A 77 25.91 7.38 -10.94
C PRO A 77 27.42 7.19 -10.77
N VAL A 78 28.07 6.64 -11.79
CA VAL A 78 29.53 6.53 -11.84
C VAL A 78 30.09 7.91 -12.15
N THR A 79 30.67 8.57 -11.15
CA THR A 79 31.18 9.94 -11.26
C THR A 79 32.69 10.00 -11.50
N ASN A 80 33.44 8.94 -11.21
CA ASN A 80 34.89 8.86 -11.40
C ASN A 80 35.23 8.00 -12.61
N ILE A 81 35.28 8.63 -13.78
CA ILE A 81 35.69 8.01 -15.04
C ILE A 81 37.06 8.59 -15.42
N ASP A 82 38.01 7.74 -15.78
CA ASP A 82 39.34 8.17 -16.23
C ASP A 82 39.28 8.87 -17.60
N ASN A 83 40.33 9.60 -17.95
CA ASN A 83 40.31 10.41 -19.17
C ASN A 83 40.24 9.54 -20.43
N PHE A 84 40.81 8.34 -20.38
CA PHE A 84 40.78 7.39 -21.49
C PHE A 84 39.36 6.91 -21.78
N ALA A 85 38.60 6.48 -20.75
CA ALA A 85 37.22 6.07 -20.93
C ALA A 85 36.31 7.24 -21.33
N LYS A 86 36.57 8.46 -20.87
CA LYS A 86 35.83 9.65 -21.34
C LYS A 86 35.97 9.88 -22.84
N VAL A 87 37.19 9.72 -23.38
CA VAL A 87 37.45 9.87 -24.82
C VAL A 87 36.78 8.74 -25.60
N ALA A 88 36.85 7.50 -25.12
CA ALA A 88 36.18 6.37 -25.74
C ALA A 88 34.66 6.56 -25.82
N ILE A 89 34.02 6.94 -24.71
CA ILE A 89 32.58 7.21 -24.64
C ILE A 89 32.19 8.32 -25.63
N ARG A 90 32.96 9.42 -25.67
CA ARG A 90 32.73 10.54 -26.60
C ARG A 90 32.76 10.07 -28.06
N ASN A 91 33.78 9.32 -28.45
CA ASN A 91 33.93 8.85 -29.82
C ASN A 91 32.80 7.89 -30.22
N THR A 92 32.37 7.03 -29.30
CA THR A 92 31.22 6.15 -29.53
C THR A 92 29.93 6.95 -29.78
N ILE A 93 29.67 7.98 -28.97
CA ILE A 93 28.47 8.84 -29.12
C ILE A 93 28.51 9.57 -30.46
N TYR A 94 29.64 10.15 -30.86
CA TYR A 94 29.74 10.83 -32.15
C TYR A 94 29.53 9.88 -33.33
N ARG A 95 30.12 8.68 -33.28
CA ARG A 95 29.91 7.65 -34.31
C ARG A 95 28.43 7.25 -34.43
N MET A 96 27.72 7.12 -33.31
CA MET A 96 26.28 6.84 -33.33
C MET A 96 25.48 7.97 -33.97
N TYR A 97 25.85 9.22 -33.67
CA TYR A 97 25.18 10.39 -34.23
C TYR A 97 25.42 10.52 -35.75
N GLU A 98 26.65 10.28 -36.20
CA GLU A 98 26.99 10.23 -37.63
C GLU A 98 26.18 9.15 -38.36
N ASN A 99 26.08 7.96 -37.78
CA ASN A 99 25.29 6.86 -38.35
C ASN A 99 23.78 7.14 -38.34
N SER A 100 23.29 7.98 -37.44
CA SER A 100 21.87 8.38 -37.37
C SER A 100 21.49 9.53 -38.30
N LYS A 101 22.46 10.14 -38.98
CA LYS A 101 22.27 11.24 -39.95
C LYS A 101 22.17 10.75 -41.41
N LEU A 102 22.21 9.43 -41.63
CA LEU A 102 21.87 8.75 -42.87
C LEU A 102 20.40 8.34 -42.85
#